data_AF-A0A1A8ITY5-F1
#
_entry.id   AF-A0A1A8ITY5-F1
#
_cell.length_a   1.000
_cell.length_b   1.000
_cell.length_c   1.000
_cell.angle_alpha   90.00
_cell.angle_beta   90.00
_cell.angle_gamma   90.00
#
_symmetry.space_group_name_H-M   'P 1'
#
loop_
_entity.id
_entity.type
_entity.pdbx_description
1 polymer ?
#
loop_
_entity_poly.entity_id
_entity_poly.type
_entity_poly.pdbx_seq_one_letter_code
_entity_poly.pdbx_strand_id
1 'polypeptide(L)'
;MNFKEVKKLLKMMNVDMNEDHALRLFTMADKSETGYLEIEQFVHFYKILTQRDEVWKVFQDYSGDGELLTLEELECFLRVEQQEGQYSCHRAEELIQRYEPLESAVNQSAMTMDGFQAYLCSLDGSIFKPELLELHQDMTQPLSHYFISSSHNTYLLENQLTGLSSLEGYIQALKRGCRCVEVDSWDGDDGEPVVYHGHTLTKKILFKDVILTLRDYAFKVSEFPVIVSLENHCCLEQQTVMANHLRQILGDMLLTAPLDGQIPDRLPSPQQLRGKILLKAKKSGGLETRLDETLAYEASDEEEVADGDPESPTLKDPQAEKENKKSKLSRELSDLVVYCKNVRFQGFEQARSNATCYEISSFSESKAKRLSKEAGAEFVRYNSQQLSRTYPSGMRTDSSNYNPQDMWSTGCQIVALNFQTAGLEMDLNDGFFRQNGSCGLILKPDFMRDANSRFSPEKPEERPGYKPLRLSIQ
;
A
#
# COMPACT_ATOMS: atom_id res chain seq x y z
N MET A 1 -36.86 -34.10 -9.24
CA MET A 1 -36.09 -33.66 -8.05
C MET A 1 -37.05 -33.16 -6.98
N ASN A 2 -37.02 -33.72 -5.77
CA ASN A 2 -37.91 -33.28 -4.67
C ASN A 2 -37.32 -32.08 -3.90
N PHE A 3 -38.11 -31.46 -3.03
CA PHE A 3 -37.66 -30.27 -2.28
C PHE A 3 -36.44 -30.51 -1.38
N LYS A 4 -36.28 -31.72 -0.83
CA LYS A 4 -35.11 -32.07 -0.01
C LYS A 4 -33.82 -32.07 -0.85
N GLU A 5 -33.90 -32.56 -2.09
CA GLU A 5 -32.81 -32.54 -3.05
C GLU A 5 -32.48 -31.10 -3.51
N VAL A 6 -33.49 -30.25 -3.70
CA VAL A 6 -33.31 -28.81 -3.97
C VAL A 6 -32.53 -28.12 -2.86
N LYS A 7 -32.87 -28.36 -1.58
CA LYS A 7 -32.11 -27.80 -0.45
C LYS A 7 -30.65 -28.26 -0.43
N LYS A 8 -30.39 -29.49 -0.88
CA LYS A 8 -29.01 -30.00 -1.00
C LYS A 8 -28.27 -29.32 -2.16
N LEU A 9 -28.95 -29.11 -3.30
CA LEU A 9 -28.41 -28.39 -4.44
C LEU A 9 -28.03 -26.94 -4.08
N LEU A 10 -28.92 -26.22 -3.38
CA LEU A 10 -28.65 -24.84 -2.92
C LEU A 10 -27.37 -24.77 -2.07
N LYS A 11 -27.19 -25.72 -1.14
CA LYS A 11 -25.96 -25.83 -0.34
C LYS A 11 -24.73 -26.15 -1.20
N MET A 12 -24.87 -27.03 -2.19
CA MET A 12 -23.77 -27.36 -3.11
C MET A 12 -23.36 -26.18 -4.00
N MET A 13 -24.30 -25.31 -4.34
CA MET A 13 -24.07 -24.07 -5.11
C MET A 13 -23.64 -22.89 -4.22
N ASN A 14 -23.46 -23.11 -2.91
CA ASN A 14 -23.16 -22.08 -1.92
C ASN A 14 -24.20 -20.93 -1.90
N VAL A 15 -25.46 -21.25 -2.17
CA VAL A 15 -26.59 -20.31 -2.12
C VAL A 15 -27.21 -20.39 -0.73
N ASP A 16 -27.03 -19.32 0.05
CA ASP A 16 -27.72 -19.16 1.34
C ASP A 16 -29.10 -18.54 1.11
N MET A 17 -30.15 -19.33 1.30
CA MET A 17 -31.53 -18.95 1.03
C MET A 17 -32.46 -19.48 2.12
N ASN A 18 -33.38 -18.62 2.58
CA ASN A 18 -34.44 -19.01 3.50
C ASN A 18 -35.26 -20.17 2.91
N GLU A 19 -35.51 -21.20 3.71
CA GLU A 19 -36.29 -22.39 3.36
C GLU A 19 -37.69 -22.05 2.82
N ASP A 20 -38.37 -21.06 3.40
CA ASP A 20 -39.70 -20.63 2.92
C ASP A 20 -39.62 -20.03 1.51
N HIS A 21 -38.55 -19.30 1.21
CA HIS A 21 -38.35 -18.74 -0.12
C HIS A 21 -38.00 -19.83 -1.13
N ALA A 22 -37.09 -20.74 -0.78
CA ALA A 22 -36.76 -21.88 -1.61
C ALA A 22 -37.99 -22.75 -1.91
N LEU A 23 -38.87 -22.95 -0.91
CA LEU A 23 -40.12 -23.69 -1.07
C LEU A 23 -41.07 -22.96 -2.02
N ARG A 24 -41.21 -21.63 -1.91
CA ARG A 24 -42.02 -20.85 -2.87
C ARG A 24 -41.52 -21.01 -4.31
N LEU A 25 -40.21 -20.88 -4.54
CA LEU A 25 -39.62 -21.04 -5.88
C LEU A 25 -39.83 -22.45 -6.42
N PHE A 26 -39.67 -23.47 -5.57
CA PHE A 26 -39.93 -24.86 -5.91
C PHE A 26 -41.38 -25.08 -6.33
N THR A 27 -42.33 -24.59 -5.53
CA THR A 27 -43.77 -24.71 -5.83
C THR A 27 -44.17 -23.95 -7.09
N MET A 28 -43.57 -22.78 -7.34
CA MET A 28 -43.79 -22.04 -8.60
C MET A 28 -43.31 -22.83 -9.83
N ALA A 29 -42.24 -23.60 -9.68
CA ALA A 29 -41.67 -24.40 -10.77
C ALA A 29 -42.38 -25.75 -10.97
N ASP A 30 -42.91 -26.37 -9.91
CA ASP A 30 -43.68 -27.63 -9.98
C ASP A 30 -45.11 -27.38 -10.50
N LYS A 31 -45.21 -27.05 -11.80
CA LYS A 31 -46.49 -26.87 -12.51
C LYS A 31 -47.38 -28.12 -12.50
N SER A 32 -46.81 -29.27 -12.18
CA SER A 32 -47.51 -30.56 -12.15
C SER A 32 -48.08 -30.89 -10.76
N GLU A 33 -47.73 -30.11 -9.74
CA GLU A 33 -48.12 -30.30 -8.34
C GLU A 33 -47.83 -31.71 -7.80
N THR A 34 -46.76 -32.35 -8.30
CA THR A 34 -46.42 -33.73 -7.95
C THR A 34 -45.54 -33.81 -6.71
N GLY A 35 -44.97 -32.69 -6.25
CA GLY A 35 -43.91 -32.64 -5.25
C GLY A 35 -42.52 -32.97 -5.82
N TYR A 36 -42.39 -33.01 -7.15
CA TYR A 36 -41.14 -33.28 -7.87
C TYR A 36 -41.00 -32.36 -9.08
N LEU A 37 -39.80 -31.80 -9.29
CA LEU A 37 -39.45 -31.13 -10.53
C LEU A 37 -38.93 -32.13 -11.56
N GLU A 38 -39.65 -32.29 -12.66
CA GLU A 38 -39.13 -32.95 -13.86
C GLU A 38 -38.11 -32.07 -14.59
N ILE A 39 -37.49 -32.55 -15.66
CA ILE A 39 -36.35 -31.87 -16.33
C ILE A 39 -36.69 -30.43 -16.70
N GLU A 40 -37.81 -30.19 -17.38
CA GLU A 40 -38.20 -28.83 -17.80
C GLU A 40 -38.52 -27.92 -16.61
N GLN A 41 -39.17 -28.46 -15.58
CA GLN A 41 -39.51 -27.73 -14.36
C GLN A 41 -38.25 -27.44 -13.53
N PHE A 42 -37.26 -28.33 -13.54
CA PHE A 42 -35.96 -28.12 -12.92
C PHE A 42 -35.21 -27.00 -13.65
N VAL A 43 -35.18 -27.01 -14.98
CA VAL A 43 -34.59 -25.91 -15.76
C VAL A 43 -35.31 -24.60 -15.46
N HIS A 44 -36.64 -24.61 -15.35
CA HIS A 44 -37.41 -23.42 -14.97
C HIS A 44 -37.08 -22.94 -13.56
N PHE A 45 -37.03 -23.84 -12.58
CA PHE A 45 -36.63 -23.54 -11.20
C PHE A 45 -35.23 -22.92 -11.16
N TYR A 46 -34.27 -23.51 -11.87
CA TYR A 46 -32.90 -23.02 -11.94
C TYR A 46 -32.86 -21.62 -12.54
N LYS A 47 -33.59 -21.37 -13.63
CA LYS A 47 -33.71 -20.04 -14.23
C LYS A 47 -34.27 -19.02 -13.25
N ILE A 48 -35.38 -19.32 -12.56
CA ILE A 48 -35.95 -18.39 -11.56
C ILE A 48 -34.96 -18.13 -10.42
N LEU A 49 -34.24 -19.16 -9.99
CA LEU A 49 -33.26 -19.08 -8.90
C LEU A 49 -32.06 -18.18 -9.25
N THR A 50 -31.57 -18.25 -10.50
CA THR A 50 -30.35 -17.55 -10.92
C THR A 50 -30.62 -16.28 -11.72
N GLN A 51 -31.89 -15.99 -12.05
CA GLN A 51 -32.27 -14.81 -12.81
C GLN A 51 -31.94 -13.54 -12.03
N ARG A 52 -31.28 -12.61 -12.74
CA ARG A 52 -30.94 -11.28 -12.25
C ARG A 52 -31.79 -10.25 -12.98
N ASP A 53 -32.94 -9.89 -12.41
CA ASP A 53 -33.90 -8.98 -13.04
C ASP A 53 -33.28 -7.62 -13.38
N GLU A 54 -32.31 -7.15 -12.60
CA GLU A 54 -31.57 -5.93 -12.87
C GLU A 54 -30.69 -6.05 -14.13
N VAL A 55 -30.05 -7.20 -14.34
CA VAL A 55 -29.24 -7.47 -15.54
C VAL A 55 -30.15 -7.71 -16.75
N TRP A 56 -31.26 -8.43 -16.53
CA TRP A 56 -32.28 -8.67 -17.55
C TRP A 56 -32.85 -7.36 -18.11
N LYS A 57 -33.19 -6.40 -17.24
CA LYS A 57 -33.69 -5.08 -17.68
C LYS A 57 -32.68 -4.34 -18.54
N VAL A 58 -31.41 -4.29 -18.12
CA VAL A 58 -30.35 -3.64 -18.91
C VAL A 58 -30.20 -4.31 -20.28
N PHE A 59 -30.25 -5.64 -20.36
CA PHE A 59 -30.20 -6.34 -21.64
C PHE A 59 -31.41 -6.01 -22.53
N GLN A 60 -32.63 -6.00 -21.96
CA GLN A 60 -33.86 -5.67 -22.69
C GLN A 60 -33.90 -4.22 -23.18
N ASP A 61 -33.24 -3.29 -22.49
CA ASP A 61 -33.16 -1.89 -22.92
C ASP A 61 -32.38 -1.74 -24.24
N TYR A 62 -31.53 -2.72 -24.59
CA TYR A 62 -30.70 -2.72 -25.79
C TYR A 62 -31.08 -3.78 -26.83
N SER A 63 -31.69 -4.89 -26.42
CA SER A 63 -32.12 -5.98 -27.31
C SER A 63 -33.43 -5.65 -28.01
N GLY A 64 -33.42 -5.53 -29.34
CA GLY A 64 -34.59 -5.20 -30.14
C GLY A 64 -35.62 -6.34 -30.23
N ASP A 65 -35.19 -7.60 -30.13
CA ASP A 65 -36.07 -8.78 -30.16
C ASP A 65 -36.36 -9.35 -28.76
N GLY A 66 -35.63 -8.90 -27.74
CA GLY A 66 -35.74 -9.36 -26.36
C GLY A 66 -35.08 -10.73 -26.10
N GLU A 67 -34.40 -11.32 -27.08
CA GLU A 67 -33.76 -12.63 -26.99
C GLU A 67 -32.22 -12.54 -27.15
N LEU A 68 -31.74 -11.68 -28.04
CA LEU A 68 -30.33 -11.54 -28.40
C LEU A 68 -29.92 -10.06 -28.44
N LEU A 69 -28.62 -9.81 -28.19
CA LEU A 69 -27.97 -8.57 -28.59
C LEU A 69 -27.20 -8.83 -29.88
N THR A 70 -27.62 -8.21 -30.96
CA THR A 70 -26.83 -8.15 -32.19
C THR A 70 -25.51 -7.40 -31.94
N LEU A 71 -24.55 -7.55 -32.86
CA LEU A 71 -23.28 -6.83 -32.78
C LEU A 71 -23.47 -5.31 -32.62
N GLU A 72 -24.41 -4.72 -33.35
CA GLU A 72 -24.71 -3.29 -33.31
C GLU A 72 -25.35 -2.86 -31.97
N GLU A 73 -26.22 -3.70 -31.40
CA GLU A 73 -26.85 -3.42 -30.10
C GLU A 73 -25.84 -3.54 -28.95
N LEU A 74 -24.95 -4.53 -28.99
CA LEU A 74 -23.86 -4.65 -28.03
C LEU A 74 -22.87 -3.49 -28.14
N GLU A 75 -22.50 -3.07 -29.35
CA GLU A 75 -21.69 -1.87 -29.58
C GLU A 75 -22.34 -0.64 -28.95
N CYS A 76 -23.65 -0.48 -29.14
CA CYS A 76 -24.41 0.64 -28.58
C CYS A 76 -24.35 0.62 -27.05
N PHE A 77 -24.55 -0.53 -26.42
CA PHE A 77 -24.41 -0.70 -24.97
C PHE A 77 -23.00 -0.32 -24.47
N LEU A 78 -21.94 -0.82 -25.11
CA LEU A 78 -20.56 -0.52 -24.72
C LEU A 78 -20.23 0.98 -24.87
N ARG A 79 -20.74 1.61 -25.93
CA ARG A 79 -20.51 3.03 -26.19
C ARG A 79 -21.30 3.93 -25.23
N VAL A 80 -22.55 3.59 -24.93
CA VAL A 80 -23.46 4.44 -24.14
C VAL A 80 -23.36 4.16 -22.64
N GLU A 81 -23.46 2.90 -22.20
CA GLU A 81 -23.42 2.57 -20.77
C GLU A 81 -21.98 2.45 -20.26
N GLN A 82 -21.13 1.72 -20.98
CA GLN A 82 -19.74 1.48 -20.56
C GLN A 82 -18.78 2.62 -20.96
N GLN A 83 -19.27 3.59 -21.75
CA GLN A 83 -18.52 4.78 -22.18
C GLN A 83 -17.20 4.44 -22.89
N GLU A 84 -17.16 3.34 -23.64
CA GLU A 84 -15.95 2.87 -24.35
C GLU A 84 -15.65 3.65 -25.65
N GLY A 85 -16.52 4.58 -26.04
CA GLY A 85 -16.26 5.54 -27.13
C GLY A 85 -16.11 4.87 -28.49
N GLN A 86 -15.02 5.18 -29.21
CA GLN A 86 -14.77 4.69 -30.58
C GLN A 86 -14.23 3.25 -30.65
N TYR A 87 -13.85 2.66 -29.49
CA TYR A 87 -13.31 1.31 -29.43
C TYR A 87 -14.41 0.22 -29.35
N SER A 88 -15.67 0.64 -29.15
CA SER A 88 -16.84 -0.23 -28.97
C SER A 88 -17.03 -1.23 -30.10
N CYS A 89 -16.81 -0.85 -31.37
CA CYS A 89 -17.05 -1.73 -32.52
C CYS A 89 -16.16 -2.99 -32.51
N HIS A 90 -14.85 -2.81 -32.36
CA HIS A 90 -13.92 -3.95 -32.29
C HIS A 90 -14.14 -4.76 -31.01
N ARG A 91 -14.47 -4.06 -29.92
CA ARG A 91 -14.67 -4.68 -28.62
C ARG A 91 -15.89 -5.57 -28.57
N ALA A 92 -17.00 -5.17 -29.19
CA ALA A 92 -18.22 -5.97 -29.24
C ALA A 92 -17.97 -7.35 -29.88
N GLU A 93 -17.24 -7.41 -31.01
CA GLU A 93 -16.86 -8.68 -31.65
C GLU A 93 -15.98 -9.54 -30.73
N GLU A 94 -14.96 -8.95 -30.11
CA GLU A 94 -14.08 -9.67 -29.17
C GLU A 94 -14.86 -10.27 -28.00
N LEU A 95 -15.78 -9.50 -27.41
CA LEU A 95 -16.56 -9.93 -26.26
C LEU A 95 -17.52 -11.06 -26.64
N ILE A 96 -18.16 -10.99 -27.80
CA ILE A 96 -18.99 -12.10 -28.32
C ILE A 96 -18.14 -13.36 -28.46
N GLN A 97 -17.01 -13.28 -29.16
CA GLN A 97 -16.13 -14.43 -29.37
C GLN A 97 -15.59 -15.02 -28.06
N ARG A 98 -15.41 -14.19 -27.03
CA ARG A 98 -14.81 -14.60 -25.74
C ARG A 98 -15.83 -15.16 -24.76
N TYR A 99 -17.04 -14.58 -24.70
CA TYR A 99 -17.98 -14.81 -23.60
C TYR A 99 -19.27 -15.50 -24.01
N GLU A 100 -19.63 -15.52 -25.29
CA GLU A 100 -20.87 -16.16 -25.73
C GLU A 100 -20.74 -17.70 -25.71
N PRO A 101 -21.58 -18.40 -24.92
CA PRO A 101 -21.52 -19.86 -24.84
C PRO A 101 -22.15 -20.59 -26.03
N LEU A 102 -23.12 -19.98 -26.75
CA LEU A 102 -23.79 -20.64 -27.87
C LEU A 102 -23.08 -20.38 -29.20
N GLU A 103 -22.47 -21.41 -29.79
CA GLU A 103 -21.83 -21.31 -31.10
C GLU A 103 -22.76 -20.77 -32.20
N SER A 104 -24.05 -21.08 -32.15
CA SER A 104 -25.03 -20.55 -33.10
C SER A 104 -25.17 -19.04 -33.01
N ALA A 105 -25.06 -18.45 -31.82
CA ALA A 105 -25.10 -17.00 -31.61
C ALA A 105 -23.78 -16.34 -32.00
N VAL A 106 -22.63 -16.96 -31.66
CA VAL A 106 -21.29 -16.52 -32.11
C VAL A 106 -21.23 -16.43 -33.64
N ASN A 107 -21.73 -17.45 -34.34
CA ASN A 107 -21.75 -17.49 -35.81
C ASN A 107 -22.67 -16.43 -36.44
N GLN A 108 -23.62 -15.88 -35.68
CA GLN A 108 -24.49 -14.79 -36.08
C GLN A 108 -23.97 -13.42 -35.63
N SER A 109 -22.79 -13.35 -35.02
CA SER A 109 -22.26 -12.15 -34.37
C SER A 109 -23.25 -11.54 -33.38
N ALA A 110 -23.84 -12.39 -32.53
CA ALA A 110 -24.80 -12.00 -31.51
C ALA A 110 -24.44 -12.58 -30.14
N MET A 111 -24.93 -11.94 -29.08
CA MET A 111 -24.74 -12.32 -27.69
C MET A 111 -26.08 -12.61 -27.02
N THR A 112 -26.16 -13.73 -26.32
CA THR A 112 -27.30 -14.13 -25.48
C THR A 112 -27.22 -13.47 -24.11
N MET A 113 -28.31 -13.55 -23.34
CA MET A 113 -28.30 -13.16 -21.91
C MET A 113 -27.18 -13.87 -21.12
N ASP A 114 -26.94 -15.15 -21.40
CA ASP A 114 -25.90 -15.92 -20.71
C ASP A 114 -24.49 -15.38 -21.04
N GLY A 115 -24.23 -15.07 -22.31
CA GLY A 115 -22.99 -14.43 -22.74
C GLY A 115 -22.81 -13.03 -22.16
N PHE A 116 -23.88 -12.24 -22.11
CA PHE A 116 -23.86 -10.90 -21.53
C PHE A 116 -23.58 -10.92 -20.02
N GLN A 117 -24.21 -11.83 -19.28
CA GLN A 117 -23.94 -12.03 -17.86
C GLN A 117 -22.50 -12.53 -17.63
N ALA A 118 -22.00 -13.43 -18.47
CA ALA A 118 -20.62 -13.89 -18.40
C ALA A 118 -19.63 -12.74 -18.59
N TYR A 119 -19.88 -11.84 -19.55
CA TYR A 119 -19.11 -10.62 -19.75
C TYR A 119 -19.16 -9.70 -18.51
N LEU A 120 -20.34 -9.37 -17.98
CA LEU A 120 -20.48 -8.47 -16.83
C LEU A 120 -19.77 -9.00 -15.57
N CYS A 121 -19.67 -10.33 -15.42
CA CYS A 121 -18.96 -10.97 -14.31
C CYS A 121 -17.48 -11.27 -14.61
N SER A 122 -16.99 -10.88 -15.78
CA SER A 122 -15.61 -11.13 -16.21
C SER A 122 -14.64 -10.02 -15.77
N LEU A 123 -13.35 -10.19 -16.07
CA LEU A 123 -12.35 -9.12 -15.92
C LEU A 123 -12.61 -7.94 -16.86
N ASP A 124 -13.15 -8.18 -18.05
CA ASP A 124 -13.49 -7.13 -19.02
C ASP A 124 -14.73 -6.32 -18.58
N GLY A 125 -15.61 -6.90 -17.76
CA GLY A 125 -16.72 -6.21 -17.11
C GLY A 125 -16.38 -5.66 -15.72
N SER A 126 -15.11 -5.72 -15.30
CA SER A 126 -14.72 -5.30 -13.95
C SER A 126 -14.80 -3.78 -13.79
N ILE A 127 -15.32 -3.34 -12.63
CA ILE A 127 -15.24 -1.93 -12.21
C ILE A 127 -13.77 -1.47 -12.07
N PHE A 128 -12.83 -2.39 -11.86
CA PHE A 128 -11.42 -2.09 -11.77
C PHE A 128 -10.76 -2.31 -13.14
N LYS A 129 -10.28 -1.21 -13.73
CA LYS A 129 -9.60 -1.21 -15.03
C LYS A 129 -8.38 -2.16 -15.04
N PRO A 130 -8.37 -3.22 -15.87
CA PRO A 130 -7.27 -4.17 -15.92
C PRO A 130 -5.91 -3.53 -16.21
N GLU A 131 -5.85 -2.44 -16.98
CA GLU A 131 -4.61 -1.73 -17.32
C GLU A 131 -3.94 -1.12 -16.07
N LEU A 132 -4.73 -0.80 -15.05
CA LEU A 132 -4.21 -0.29 -13.78
C LEU A 132 -3.59 -1.39 -12.93
N LEU A 133 -3.85 -2.67 -13.21
CA LEU A 133 -3.24 -3.81 -12.53
C LEU A 133 -1.85 -4.14 -13.07
N GLU A 134 -1.49 -3.62 -14.24
CA GLU A 134 -0.15 -3.75 -14.82
C GLU A 134 0.76 -2.58 -14.41
N LEU A 135 2.07 -2.75 -14.58
CA LEU A 135 3.05 -1.68 -14.38
C LEU A 135 2.94 -0.68 -15.54
N HIS A 136 2.35 0.49 -15.29
CA HIS A 136 2.00 1.47 -16.32
C HIS A 136 2.48 2.90 -16.01
N GLN A 137 2.83 3.21 -14.77
CA GLN A 137 3.25 4.56 -14.37
C GLN A 137 4.72 4.80 -14.68
N ASP A 138 5.10 6.07 -14.84
CA ASP A 138 6.51 6.46 -15.01
C ASP A 138 7.29 6.14 -13.72
N MET A 139 8.27 5.23 -13.83
CA MET A 139 9.13 4.79 -12.72
C MET A 139 10.51 5.48 -12.70
N THR A 140 10.68 6.53 -13.51
CA THR A 140 11.95 7.28 -13.68
C THR A 140 12.00 8.61 -12.92
N GLN A 141 10.93 8.98 -12.19
CA GLN A 141 10.90 10.17 -11.36
C GLN A 141 11.70 9.95 -10.07
N PRO A 142 12.13 11.01 -9.36
CA PRO A 142 12.76 10.89 -8.04
C PRO A 142 11.91 10.09 -7.04
N LEU A 143 12.54 9.34 -6.13
CA LEU A 143 11.81 8.54 -5.13
C LEU A 143 10.83 9.37 -4.27
N SER A 144 11.12 10.66 -4.04
CA SER A 144 10.22 11.59 -3.36
C SER A 144 8.87 11.77 -4.08
N HIS A 145 8.76 11.43 -5.36
CA HIS A 145 7.56 11.59 -6.19
C HIS A 145 6.59 10.41 -6.11
N TYR A 146 6.85 9.39 -5.30
CA TYR A 146 6.00 8.21 -5.17
C TYR A 146 5.43 8.10 -3.76
N PHE A 147 4.19 7.63 -3.65
CA PHE A 147 3.70 6.99 -2.44
C PHE A 147 4.29 5.58 -2.35
N ILE A 148 4.68 5.18 -1.14
CA ILE A 148 5.44 3.95 -0.89
C ILE A 148 4.67 3.11 0.12
N SER A 149 4.30 1.88 -0.26
CA SER A 149 3.63 0.93 0.64
C SER A 149 4.54 0.62 1.83
N SER A 150 4.07 0.91 3.04
CA SER A 150 4.93 1.03 4.23
C SER A 150 4.31 0.38 5.46
N SER A 151 5.07 -0.48 6.13
CA SER A 151 4.68 -1.18 7.35
C SER A 151 5.34 -0.53 8.58
N HIS A 152 4.56 -0.39 9.65
CA HIS A 152 4.99 -0.01 10.99
C HIS A 152 5.12 -1.24 11.86
N ASN A 153 6.16 -1.29 12.70
CA ASN A 153 6.48 -2.41 13.60
C ASN A 153 6.28 -3.78 12.92
N THR A 154 6.89 -3.95 11.75
CA THR A 154 6.62 -5.06 10.81
C THR A 154 6.78 -6.45 11.42
N TYR A 155 7.59 -6.56 12.47
CA TYR A 155 7.81 -7.80 13.19
C TYR A 155 6.59 -8.26 14.02
N LEU A 156 5.64 -7.39 14.38
CA LEU A 156 4.49 -7.74 15.22
C LEU A 156 3.34 -8.37 14.42
N LEU A 157 2.82 -9.50 14.90
CA LEU A 157 1.64 -10.16 14.32
C LEU A 157 0.31 -9.79 15.01
N GLU A 158 0.37 -9.12 16.16
CA GLU A 158 -0.81 -8.81 16.97
C GLU A 158 -0.70 -7.40 17.60
N ASN A 159 -1.10 -7.25 18.86
CA ASN A 159 -1.08 -6.00 19.61
C ASN A 159 0.35 -5.55 19.99
N GLN A 160 0.51 -4.28 20.36
CA GLN A 160 1.82 -3.66 20.62
C GLN A 160 2.44 -4.07 21.97
N LEU A 161 1.69 -4.65 22.92
CA LEU A 161 2.17 -4.86 24.30
C LEU A 161 2.57 -6.31 24.61
N THR A 162 1.83 -7.26 24.06
CA THR A 162 1.98 -8.70 24.31
C THR A 162 2.04 -9.53 23.03
N GLY A 163 1.94 -8.89 21.86
CA GLY A 163 1.96 -9.57 20.57
C GLY A 163 3.24 -10.35 20.31
N LEU A 164 3.15 -11.33 19.42
CA LEU A 164 4.29 -12.13 19.00
C LEU A 164 5.10 -11.40 17.92
N SER A 165 6.40 -11.23 18.15
CA SER A 165 7.33 -10.87 17.07
C SER A 165 7.64 -12.10 16.23
N SER A 166 7.57 -11.97 14.90
CA SER A 166 7.76 -13.08 13.96
C SER A 166 8.36 -12.61 12.63
N LEU A 167 9.14 -13.50 12.02
CA LEU A 167 9.61 -13.34 10.64
C LEU A 167 8.45 -13.29 9.64
N GLU A 168 7.33 -13.93 9.98
CA GLU A 168 6.15 -13.98 9.11
C GLU A 168 5.57 -12.58 8.83
N GLY A 169 5.69 -11.64 9.77
CA GLY A 169 5.24 -10.26 9.55
C GLY A 169 5.97 -9.59 8.37
N TYR A 170 7.29 -9.80 8.27
CA TYR A 170 8.09 -9.35 7.13
C TYR A 170 7.70 -10.07 5.83
N ILE A 171 7.51 -11.39 5.88
CA ILE A 171 7.13 -12.18 4.70
C ILE A 171 5.78 -11.71 4.15
N GLN A 172 4.79 -11.53 5.01
CA GLN A 172 3.45 -11.09 4.62
C GLN A 172 3.46 -9.68 4.06
N ALA A 173 4.16 -8.75 4.71
CA ALA A 173 4.28 -7.37 4.21
C ALA A 173 4.91 -7.35 2.81
N LEU A 174 6.03 -8.04 2.60
CA LEU A 174 6.73 -8.08 1.31
C LEU A 174 5.92 -8.79 0.21
N LYS A 175 5.20 -9.88 0.54
CA LYS A 175 4.28 -10.56 -0.39
C LYS A 175 3.08 -9.69 -0.78
N ARG A 176 2.68 -8.75 0.07
CA ARG A 176 1.66 -7.72 -0.22
C ARG A 176 2.23 -6.49 -0.96
N GLY A 177 3.47 -6.57 -1.44
CA GLY A 177 4.12 -5.49 -2.19
C GLY A 177 4.69 -4.35 -1.33
N CYS A 178 4.70 -4.47 0.01
CA CYS A 178 5.27 -3.46 0.90
C CYS A 178 6.75 -3.18 0.54
N ARG A 179 7.14 -1.90 0.48
CA ARG A 179 8.49 -1.44 0.10
C ARG A 179 9.19 -0.67 1.21
N CYS A 180 8.58 -0.44 2.37
CA CYS A 180 9.26 0.06 3.56
C CYS A 180 8.88 -0.77 4.78
N VAL A 181 9.86 -1.43 5.40
CA VAL A 181 9.67 -2.27 6.60
C VAL A 181 10.44 -1.69 7.77
N GLU A 182 9.95 -1.94 8.98
CA GLU A 182 10.55 -1.47 10.23
C GLU A 182 11.24 -2.59 11.00
N VAL A 183 12.40 -2.28 11.58
CA VAL A 183 13.24 -3.21 12.33
C VAL A 183 13.73 -2.52 13.60
N ASP A 184 13.14 -2.88 14.73
CA ASP A 184 13.50 -2.32 16.04
C ASP A 184 14.53 -3.19 16.71
N SER A 185 15.79 -2.77 16.61
CA SER A 185 16.94 -3.57 17.01
C SER A 185 17.41 -3.21 18.41
N TRP A 186 17.54 -4.23 19.25
CA TRP A 186 17.96 -4.14 20.64
C TRP A 186 19.11 -5.11 20.91
N ASP A 187 19.89 -4.82 21.96
CA ASP A 187 20.93 -5.73 22.41
C ASP A 187 20.34 -7.09 22.80
N GLY A 188 20.87 -8.16 22.22
CA GLY A 188 20.56 -9.53 22.59
C GLY A 188 21.68 -10.22 23.37
N ASP A 189 21.42 -11.45 23.78
CA ASP A 189 22.39 -12.29 24.49
C ASP A 189 23.50 -12.76 23.52
N ASP A 190 24.64 -13.16 24.07
CA ASP A 190 25.79 -13.67 23.31
C ASP A 190 26.35 -12.73 22.22
N GLY A 191 26.04 -11.43 22.30
CA GLY A 191 26.49 -10.43 21.33
C GLY A 191 25.72 -10.41 20.02
N GLU A 192 24.59 -11.14 19.92
CA GLU A 192 23.74 -11.17 18.73
C GLU A 192 22.52 -10.24 18.90
N PRO A 193 22.33 -9.24 18.00
CA PRO A 193 21.20 -8.33 18.08
C PRO A 193 19.86 -9.02 17.86
N VAL A 194 18.83 -8.53 18.56
CA VAL A 194 17.46 -9.03 18.50
C VAL A 194 16.47 -7.95 18.06
N VAL A 195 15.32 -8.37 17.56
CA VAL A 195 14.22 -7.50 17.13
C VAL A 195 12.97 -7.80 17.95
N TYR A 196 12.41 -6.75 18.55
CA TYR A 196 11.14 -6.77 19.29
C TYR A 196 10.72 -5.34 19.67
N HIS A 197 9.52 -5.18 20.24
CA HIS A 197 9.06 -3.89 20.72
C HIS A 197 9.61 -3.63 22.12
N GLY A 198 10.49 -2.64 22.25
CA GLY A 198 11.19 -2.30 23.49
C GLY A 198 10.29 -2.11 24.69
N HIS A 199 10.76 -2.48 25.88
CA HIS A 199 10.04 -2.31 27.15
C HIS A 199 8.65 -2.98 27.21
N THR A 200 8.37 -3.95 26.33
CA THR A 200 7.14 -4.75 26.32
C THR A 200 7.41 -6.23 26.56
N LEU A 201 6.34 -7.04 26.63
CA LEU A 201 6.41 -8.49 26.84
C LEU A 201 6.40 -9.28 25.51
N THR A 202 6.68 -8.61 24.39
CA THR A 202 6.72 -9.23 23.07
C THR A 202 7.90 -10.21 22.96
N LYS A 203 7.73 -11.29 22.18
CA LYS A 203 8.83 -12.24 21.94
C LYS A 203 9.94 -11.59 21.12
N LYS A 204 11.15 -12.13 21.24
CA LYS A 204 12.34 -11.67 20.50
C LYS A 204 12.63 -12.59 19.33
N ILE A 205 13.02 -12.02 18.19
CA ILE A 205 13.56 -12.73 17.03
C ILE A 205 14.97 -12.22 16.73
N LEU A 206 15.82 -13.02 16.10
CA LEU A 206 17.19 -12.60 15.79
C LEU A 206 17.19 -11.59 14.64
N PHE A 207 17.97 -10.51 14.75
CA PHE A 207 18.17 -9.55 13.67
C PHE A 207 18.69 -10.22 12.41
N LYS A 208 19.64 -11.15 12.57
CA LYS A 208 20.20 -11.96 11.48
C LYS A 208 19.12 -12.66 10.65
N ASP A 209 18.14 -13.27 11.32
CA ASP A 209 17.06 -14.00 10.65
C ASP A 209 16.09 -13.06 9.93
N VAL A 210 15.87 -11.87 10.48
CA VAL A 210 15.13 -10.81 9.78
C VAL A 210 15.84 -10.43 8.49
N ILE A 211 17.15 -10.18 8.51
CA ILE A 211 17.91 -9.82 7.30
C ILE A 211 17.96 -10.97 6.28
N LEU A 212 18.06 -12.23 6.73
CA LEU A 212 17.92 -13.41 5.85
C LEU A 212 16.55 -13.44 5.17
N THR A 213 15.50 -13.13 5.93
CA THR A 213 14.13 -13.05 5.39
C THR A 213 14.01 -11.94 4.34
N LEU A 214 14.59 -10.76 4.59
CA LEU A 214 14.60 -9.67 3.61
C LEU A 214 15.34 -10.06 2.33
N ARG A 215 16.49 -10.73 2.42
CA ARG A 215 17.22 -11.26 1.25
C ARG A 215 16.33 -12.15 0.38
N ASP A 216 15.57 -13.04 1.01
CA ASP A 216 14.82 -14.07 0.29
C ASP A 216 13.49 -13.54 -0.31
N TYR A 217 12.90 -12.50 0.29
CA TYR A 217 11.55 -12.03 -0.06
C TYR A 217 11.47 -10.61 -0.61
N ALA A 218 12.49 -9.76 -0.44
CA ALA A 218 12.42 -8.33 -0.79
C ALA A 218 11.92 -8.10 -2.22
N PHE A 219 12.37 -8.91 -3.18
CA PHE A 219 12.07 -8.72 -4.60
C PHE A 219 11.23 -9.84 -5.23
N LYS A 220 10.48 -10.63 -4.44
CA LYS A 220 9.65 -11.72 -4.96
C LYS A 220 8.41 -11.25 -5.74
N VAL A 221 7.83 -10.13 -5.32
CA VAL A 221 6.59 -9.57 -5.90
C VAL A 221 6.85 -8.28 -6.67
N SER A 222 7.89 -7.52 -6.31
CA SER A 222 8.25 -6.25 -6.94
C SER A 222 9.76 -6.12 -7.01
N GLU A 223 10.30 -5.70 -8.16
CA GLU A 223 11.74 -5.50 -8.35
C GLU A 223 12.23 -4.14 -7.81
N PHE A 224 11.32 -3.25 -7.43
CA PHE A 224 11.63 -1.90 -6.99
C PHE A 224 12.19 -1.86 -5.55
N PRO A 225 12.93 -0.78 -5.20
CA PRO A 225 13.69 -0.73 -3.96
C PRO A 225 12.87 -0.98 -2.70
N VAL A 226 13.53 -1.56 -1.69
CA VAL A 226 13.00 -1.72 -0.34
C VAL A 226 13.77 -0.83 0.64
N ILE A 227 13.07 -0.07 1.46
CA ILE A 227 13.64 0.72 2.56
C ILE A 227 13.51 -0.09 3.86
N VAL A 228 14.62 -0.21 4.58
CA VAL A 228 14.64 -0.78 5.95
C VAL A 228 14.76 0.39 6.92
N SER A 229 13.66 0.72 7.59
CA SER A 229 13.61 1.70 8.68
C SER A 229 14.14 1.03 9.95
N LEU A 230 15.39 1.33 10.28
CA LEU A 230 16.07 0.76 11.43
C LEU A 230 15.93 1.68 12.64
N GLU A 231 15.23 1.22 13.66
CA GLU A 231 15.25 1.82 14.99
C GLU A 231 16.33 1.11 15.82
N ASN A 232 17.38 1.85 16.21
CA ASN A 232 18.59 1.25 16.76
C ASN A 232 18.78 1.62 18.23
N HIS A 233 18.65 0.61 19.10
CA HIS A 233 18.87 0.66 20.53
C HIS A 233 20.05 -0.19 21.00
N CYS A 234 20.86 -0.69 20.05
CA CYS A 234 22.00 -1.57 20.35
C CYS A 234 23.23 -0.79 20.81
N CYS A 235 24.07 -1.42 21.62
CA CYS A 235 25.41 -0.94 21.93
C CYS A 235 26.33 -0.97 20.70
N LEU A 236 27.46 -0.26 20.74
CA LEU A 236 28.36 -0.10 19.58
C LEU A 236 28.88 -1.43 19.02
N GLU A 237 29.13 -2.40 19.89
CA GLU A 237 29.60 -3.74 19.51
C GLU A 237 28.53 -4.46 18.69
N GLN A 238 27.28 -4.49 19.17
CA GLN A 238 26.18 -5.13 18.46
C GLN A 238 25.74 -4.35 17.21
N GLN A 239 25.88 -3.02 17.18
CA GLN A 239 25.71 -2.24 15.94
C GLN A 239 26.72 -2.64 14.85
N THR A 240 27.94 -2.99 15.24
CA THR A 240 28.97 -3.49 14.32
C THR A 240 28.58 -4.87 13.78
N VAL A 241 28.03 -5.74 14.63
CA VAL A 241 27.45 -7.03 14.24
C VAL A 241 26.27 -6.85 13.28
N MET A 242 25.36 -5.91 13.54
CA MET A 242 24.26 -5.57 12.62
C MET A 242 24.78 -5.14 11.25
N ALA A 243 25.77 -4.24 11.21
CA ALA A 243 26.37 -3.79 9.96
C ALA A 243 27.05 -4.93 9.19
N ASN A 244 27.67 -5.88 9.88
CA ASN A 244 28.23 -7.08 9.28
C ASN A 244 27.15 -8.01 8.71
N HIS A 245 26.09 -8.29 9.47
CA HIS A 245 24.96 -9.09 8.98
C HIS A 245 24.34 -8.45 7.74
N LEU A 246 24.08 -7.14 7.76
CA LEU A 246 23.56 -6.40 6.60
C LEU A 246 24.47 -6.58 5.37
N ARG A 247 25.78 -6.35 5.49
CA ARG A 247 26.73 -6.48 4.37
C ARG A 247 26.83 -7.91 3.85
N GLN A 248 27.01 -8.88 4.75
CA GLN A 248 27.28 -10.27 4.37
C GLN A 248 26.06 -10.97 3.80
N ILE A 249 24.87 -10.69 4.34
CA ILE A 249 23.64 -11.38 3.96
C ILE A 249 23.01 -10.74 2.71
N LEU A 250 22.95 -9.39 2.65
CA LEU A 250 22.32 -8.70 1.53
C LEU A 250 23.28 -8.49 0.36
N GLY A 251 24.60 -8.44 0.60
CA GLY A 251 25.61 -8.29 -0.45
C GLY A 251 25.30 -7.12 -1.39
N ASP A 252 25.25 -7.40 -2.69
CA ASP A 252 24.98 -6.42 -3.74
C ASP A 252 23.55 -5.83 -3.70
N MET A 253 22.62 -6.46 -2.99
CA MET A 253 21.28 -5.91 -2.77
C MET A 253 21.36 -4.68 -1.88
N LEU A 254 22.29 -4.61 -0.93
CA LEU A 254 22.41 -3.46 -0.03
C LEU A 254 23.08 -2.28 -0.73
N LEU A 255 22.42 -1.13 -0.74
CA LEU A 255 23.02 0.10 -1.23
C LEU A 255 23.97 0.68 -0.17
N THR A 256 25.26 0.68 -0.46
CA THR A 256 26.31 1.14 0.48
C THR A 256 27.00 2.44 0.05
N ALA A 257 26.78 2.88 -1.19
CA ALA A 257 27.34 4.11 -1.75
C ALA A 257 26.36 4.75 -2.75
N PRO A 258 26.50 6.07 -3.05
CA PRO A 258 25.72 6.71 -4.09
C PRO A 258 25.98 6.08 -5.47
N LEU A 259 24.94 5.99 -6.32
CA LEU A 259 24.97 5.26 -7.59
C LEU A 259 26.10 5.71 -8.55
N ASP A 260 26.40 7.01 -8.58
CA ASP A 260 27.46 7.59 -9.42
C ASP A 260 28.63 8.16 -8.60
N GLY A 261 28.72 7.81 -7.32
CA GLY A 261 29.69 8.40 -6.38
C GLY A 261 29.45 9.88 -6.06
N GLN A 262 28.37 10.48 -6.57
CA GLN A 262 27.99 11.87 -6.36
C GLN A 262 26.82 11.99 -5.39
N ILE A 263 26.82 13.10 -4.64
CA ILE A 263 25.68 13.50 -3.81
C ILE A 263 24.61 14.03 -4.75
N PRO A 264 23.39 13.48 -4.72
CA PRO A 264 22.38 13.84 -5.69
C PRO A 264 21.63 15.11 -5.27
N ASP A 265 21.30 15.96 -6.26
CA ASP A 265 20.38 17.09 -6.06
C ASP A 265 18.93 16.62 -5.83
N ARG A 266 18.59 15.43 -6.34
CA ARG A 266 17.28 14.78 -6.19
C ARG A 266 17.47 13.29 -5.98
N LEU A 267 16.62 12.67 -5.15
CA LEU A 267 16.68 11.23 -4.93
C LEU A 267 16.66 10.44 -6.25
N PRO A 268 17.44 9.35 -6.38
CA PRO A 268 17.35 8.49 -7.54
C PRO A 268 15.94 7.91 -7.71
N SER A 269 15.63 7.52 -8.94
CA SER A 269 14.34 6.93 -9.27
C SER A 269 14.19 5.49 -8.79
N PRO A 270 12.95 5.00 -8.59
CA PRO A 270 12.71 3.59 -8.37
C PRO A 270 13.36 2.70 -9.43
N GLN A 271 13.35 3.14 -10.70
CA GLN A 271 13.99 2.42 -11.81
C GLN A 271 15.51 2.28 -11.63
N GLN A 272 16.20 3.33 -11.18
CA GLN A 272 17.65 3.30 -10.92
C GLN A 272 18.02 2.47 -9.68
N LEU A 273 17.10 2.37 -8.72
CA LEU A 273 17.28 1.64 -7.46
C LEU A 273 16.71 0.21 -7.50
N ARG A 274 16.42 -0.32 -8.68
CA ARG A 274 15.88 -1.68 -8.85
C ARG A 274 16.79 -2.73 -8.20
N GLY A 275 16.20 -3.63 -7.42
CA GLY A 275 16.91 -4.68 -6.69
C GLY A 275 17.76 -4.17 -5.53
N LYS A 276 17.61 -2.89 -5.11
CA LYS A 276 18.37 -2.31 -4.01
C LYS A 276 17.56 -2.20 -2.71
N ILE A 277 18.23 -2.48 -1.60
CA ILE A 277 17.77 -2.29 -0.24
C ILE A 277 18.48 -1.06 0.33
N LEU A 278 17.71 -0.08 0.79
CA LEU A 278 18.20 1.17 1.36
C LEU A 278 18.03 1.14 2.88
N LEU A 279 19.08 1.51 3.62
CA LEU A 279 19.00 1.63 5.08
C LEU A 279 18.60 3.05 5.47
N LYS A 280 17.46 3.17 6.18
CA LYS A 280 17.03 4.40 6.84
C LYS A 280 17.41 4.35 8.32
N ALA A 281 18.42 5.11 8.71
CA ALA A 281 18.90 5.19 10.09
C ALA A 281 19.60 6.54 10.36
N LYS A 282 20.04 6.77 11.60
CA LYS A 282 20.90 7.91 11.94
C LYS A 282 22.25 7.77 11.22
N LYS A 283 22.84 8.91 10.82
CA LYS A 283 24.18 8.98 10.21
C LYS A 283 24.99 10.08 10.90
N SER A 284 26.25 9.78 11.23
CA SER A 284 27.22 10.80 11.66
C SER A 284 27.70 11.60 10.45
N GLY A 285 27.52 12.92 10.49
CA GLY A 285 27.90 13.82 9.38
C GLY A 285 26.95 13.79 8.17
N GLY A 286 27.41 14.38 7.07
CA GLY A 286 26.73 14.40 5.79
C GLY A 286 27.24 13.31 4.84
N LEU A 287 26.75 13.28 3.60
CA LEU A 287 27.35 12.44 2.56
C LEU A 287 28.71 12.99 2.10
N GLU A 288 28.92 14.29 2.30
CA GLU A 288 30.15 15.04 1.98
C GLU A 288 31.34 14.54 2.81
N THR A 289 31.10 14.05 4.03
CA THR A 289 32.14 13.60 4.97
C THR A 289 32.81 12.28 4.57
N ARG A 290 32.33 11.61 3.51
CA ARG A 290 33.04 10.49 2.86
C ARG A 290 34.03 10.96 1.79
N LEU A 291 33.87 12.19 1.29
CA LEU A 291 34.73 12.79 0.28
C LEU A 291 35.86 13.61 0.92
N ASP A 292 35.68 14.12 2.14
CA ASP A 292 36.72 14.80 2.94
C ASP A 292 36.82 14.21 4.35
N GLU A 293 38.02 13.72 4.69
CA GLU A 293 38.31 12.85 5.84
C GLU A 293 38.31 13.52 7.24
N THR A 294 37.83 14.75 7.45
CA THR A 294 38.24 15.50 8.68
C THR A 294 37.21 16.16 9.58
N LEU A 295 35.89 16.14 9.36
CA LEU A 295 34.99 16.89 10.26
C LEU A 295 33.69 16.15 10.63
N ALA A 296 33.74 15.42 11.74
CA ALA A 296 32.55 14.92 12.44
C ALA A 296 31.98 16.03 13.32
N TYR A 297 30.88 16.68 12.87
CA TYR A 297 30.07 17.54 13.72
C TYR A 297 29.01 16.74 14.47
N GLU A 298 28.81 17.14 15.73
CA GLU A 298 28.07 16.43 16.78
C GLU A 298 26.55 16.42 16.54
N ALA A 299 25.93 15.26 16.75
CA ALA A 299 24.48 15.13 16.84
C ALA A 299 24.06 15.31 18.31
N SER A 300 23.30 16.38 18.60
CA SER A 300 22.65 16.54 19.91
C SER A 300 21.38 15.68 19.95
N ASP A 301 21.41 14.62 20.75
CA ASP A 301 20.26 13.77 21.06
C ASP A 301 19.58 14.26 22.35
N GLU A 302 18.31 14.65 22.23
CA GLU A 302 17.31 14.49 23.28
C GLU A 302 16.28 13.48 22.76
N GLU A 303 15.92 12.53 23.62
CA GLU A 303 15.06 11.37 23.31
C GLU A 303 13.67 11.83 22.82
N GLU A 304 13.12 11.12 21.83
CA GLU A 304 11.69 11.21 21.52
C GLU A 304 10.91 10.54 22.65
N VAL A 305 10.65 11.29 23.71
CA VAL A 305 9.63 10.96 24.70
C VAL A 305 8.28 10.87 23.98
N ALA A 306 7.59 9.76 24.21
CA ALA A 306 6.19 9.59 23.85
C ALA A 306 5.38 10.79 24.33
N ASP A 307 4.54 11.31 23.44
CA ASP A 307 3.68 12.49 23.55
C ASP A 307 3.00 12.57 24.93
N GLY A 308 3.55 13.41 25.81
CA GLY A 308 2.92 13.90 27.03
C GLY A 308 2.79 15.42 26.90
N ASP A 309 1.56 15.89 27.07
CA ASP A 309 1.11 17.29 26.97
C ASP A 309 2.08 18.32 27.59
N PRO A 310 2.33 19.50 26.98
CA PRO A 310 3.34 20.43 27.44
C PRO A 310 2.76 21.42 28.47
N GLU A 311 2.58 20.98 29.73
CA GLU A 311 2.49 21.90 30.88
C GLU A 311 3.14 21.29 32.12
N SER A 312 4.46 21.47 32.28
CA SER A 312 5.14 21.54 33.61
C SER A 312 6.62 21.93 33.45
N PRO A 313 7.09 23.07 34.01
CA PRO A 313 8.50 23.43 33.98
C PRO A 313 9.23 22.70 35.11
N THR A 314 10.09 21.73 34.79
CA THR A 314 11.08 21.24 35.75
C THR A 314 12.43 21.88 35.46
N LEU A 315 12.78 22.83 36.33
CA LEU A 315 14.11 23.44 36.41
C LEU A 315 15.14 22.35 36.77
N LYS A 316 16.15 22.14 35.92
CA LYS A 316 17.39 21.44 36.31
C LYS A 316 18.61 22.28 35.91
N ASP A 317 19.52 22.37 36.87
CA ASP A 317 20.71 23.23 36.92
C ASP A 317 21.70 23.01 35.76
N PRO A 318 22.34 24.06 35.19
CA PRO A 318 23.17 23.92 33.98
C PRO A 318 24.67 23.63 34.21
N GLN A 319 25.09 23.01 35.33
CA GLN A 319 26.52 22.97 35.70
C GLN A 319 27.19 21.61 35.92
N ALA A 320 26.60 20.50 35.48
CA ALA A 320 27.30 19.21 35.49
C ALA A 320 27.03 18.43 34.20
N GLU A 321 27.94 18.53 33.22
CA GLU A 321 28.28 17.48 32.23
C GLU A 321 29.25 18.04 31.17
N LYS A 322 30.52 18.24 31.57
CA LYS A 322 31.65 18.23 30.63
C LYS A 322 32.45 16.95 30.86
N GLU A 323 31.82 15.82 30.55
CA GLU A 323 32.53 14.55 30.35
C GLU A 323 32.38 14.15 28.89
N ASN A 324 33.49 13.76 28.25
CA ASN A 324 33.57 13.28 26.87
C ASN A 324 32.46 12.27 26.54
N LYS A 325 31.38 12.71 25.88
CA LYS A 325 30.30 11.83 25.40
C LYS A 325 30.84 11.01 24.22
N LYS A 326 31.15 9.74 24.46
CA LYS A 326 31.49 8.76 23.41
C LYS A 326 30.38 8.72 22.35
N SER A 327 30.75 8.61 21.07
CA SER A 327 29.78 8.44 19.97
C SER A 327 28.85 7.27 20.28
N LYS A 328 27.53 7.50 20.20
CA LYS A 328 26.49 6.46 20.38
C LYS A 328 26.20 5.65 19.11
N LEU A 329 26.82 6.00 17.98
CA LEU A 329 26.63 5.37 16.68
C LEU A 329 27.95 4.80 16.15
N SER A 330 27.94 3.53 15.74
CA SER A 330 29.06 2.87 15.07
C SER A 330 29.28 3.46 13.67
N ARG A 331 30.55 3.61 13.29
CA ARG A 331 30.91 4.10 11.95
C ARG A 331 30.41 3.13 10.87
N GLU A 332 30.54 1.84 11.14
CA GLU A 332 30.18 0.73 10.28
C GLU A 332 28.70 0.76 9.90
N LEU A 333 27.81 1.07 10.84
CA LEU A 333 26.37 1.19 10.57
C LEU A 333 26.02 2.53 9.92
N SER A 334 26.62 3.63 10.40
CA SER A 334 26.49 4.98 9.80
C SER A 334 26.87 5.00 8.31
N ASP A 335 27.87 4.21 7.94
CA ASP A 335 28.35 4.04 6.58
C ASP A 335 27.36 3.33 5.65
N LEU A 336 26.38 2.60 6.18
CA LEU A 336 25.35 1.96 5.35
C LEU A 336 24.19 2.91 5.00
N VAL A 337 24.12 4.08 5.65
CA VAL A 337 23.10 5.09 5.38
C VAL A 337 23.53 5.99 4.23
N VAL A 338 22.80 5.92 3.11
CA VAL A 338 23.07 6.67 1.88
C VAL A 338 21.97 7.71 1.62
N TYR A 339 20.85 7.30 1.02
CA TYR A 339 19.79 8.22 0.60
C TYR A 339 18.65 8.41 1.63
N CYS A 340 18.75 7.77 2.78
CA CYS A 340 17.71 7.76 3.81
C CYS A 340 18.24 8.16 5.18
N LYS A 341 18.95 9.30 5.25
CA LYS A 341 19.49 9.83 6.51
C LYS A 341 18.35 10.33 7.40
N ASN A 342 18.13 9.66 8.53
CA ASN A 342 17.11 10.09 9.48
C ASN A 342 17.59 11.33 10.25
N VAL A 343 16.80 12.41 10.22
CA VAL A 343 17.07 13.67 10.92
C VAL A 343 15.85 14.14 11.72
N ARG A 344 16.09 14.92 12.77
CA ARG A 344 15.02 15.59 13.52
C ARG A 344 14.46 16.73 12.65
N PHE A 345 13.14 16.76 12.49
CA PHE A 345 12.47 17.85 11.79
C PHE A 345 12.55 19.16 12.59
N GLN A 346 13.16 20.19 12.01
CA GLN A 346 13.32 21.52 12.64
C GLN A 346 12.37 22.58 12.06
N GLY A 347 11.64 22.27 10.99
CA GLY A 347 10.69 23.17 10.34
C GLY A 347 10.82 23.18 8.82
N PHE A 348 9.75 23.55 8.11
CA PHE A 348 9.73 23.56 6.65
C PHE A 348 10.68 24.59 6.04
N GLU A 349 10.85 25.75 6.68
CA GLU A 349 11.77 26.79 6.20
C GLU A 349 13.23 26.33 6.22
N GLN A 350 13.64 25.68 7.31
CA GLN A 350 15.00 25.18 7.45
C GLN A 350 15.27 23.99 6.52
N ALA A 351 14.33 23.05 6.41
CA ALA A 351 14.44 21.95 5.46
C ALA A 351 14.60 22.45 4.02
N ARG A 352 13.81 23.45 3.62
CA ARG A 352 13.91 24.10 2.31
C ARG A 352 15.23 24.84 2.10
N SER A 353 15.78 25.45 3.15
CA SER A 353 17.04 26.19 3.07
C SER A 353 18.25 25.26 2.94
N ASN A 354 18.21 24.11 3.61
CA ASN A 354 19.25 23.09 3.52
C ASN A 354 19.21 22.31 2.19
N ALA A 355 18.01 22.09 1.63
CA ALA A 355 17.78 21.41 0.36
C ALA A 355 18.42 20.00 0.23
N THR A 356 18.55 19.29 1.35
CA THR A 356 19.19 17.97 1.45
C THR A 356 18.21 16.84 1.12
N CYS A 357 18.10 16.49 -0.16
CA CYS A 357 17.09 15.52 -0.64
C CYS A 357 17.17 14.12 0.00
N TYR A 358 18.37 13.74 0.49
CA TYR A 358 18.65 12.44 1.13
C TYR A 358 18.33 12.41 2.63
N GLU A 359 17.86 13.51 3.20
CA GLU A 359 17.39 13.58 4.58
C GLU A 359 15.90 13.24 4.68
N ILE A 360 15.54 12.48 5.70
CA ILE A 360 14.19 11.99 5.97
C ILE A 360 13.81 12.39 7.39
N SER A 361 12.59 12.89 7.54
CA SER A 361 11.97 13.16 8.83
C SER A 361 10.82 12.20 9.09
N SER A 362 10.71 11.72 10.34
CA SER A 362 9.59 10.88 10.80
C SER A 362 8.64 11.70 11.68
N PHE A 363 7.34 11.46 11.58
CA PHE A 363 6.29 12.19 12.29
C PHE A 363 5.27 11.22 12.88
N SER A 364 4.95 11.35 14.17
CA SER A 364 3.76 10.69 14.73
C SER A 364 2.50 11.16 14.01
N GLU A 365 1.45 10.33 13.98
CA GLU A 365 0.19 10.71 13.34
C GLU A 365 -0.37 12.05 13.88
N SER A 366 -0.24 12.31 15.19
CA SER A 366 -0.72 13.54 15.83
C SER A 366 0.02 14.76 15.30
N LYS A 367 1.35 14.67 15.23
CA LYS A 367 2.20 15.76 14.72
C LYS A 367 1.96 16.00 13.22
N ALA A 368 1.86 14.93 12.43
CA ALA A 368 1.60 15.02 11.00
C ALA A 368 0.22 15.64 10.71
N LYS A 369 -0.83 15.23 11.44
CA LYS A 369 -2.17 15.83 11.35
C LYS A 369 -2.16 17.32 11.69
N ARG A 370 -1.43 17.72 12.74
CA ARG A 370 -1.30 19.13 13.11
C ARG A 370 -0.63 19.94 12.00
N LEU A 371 0.52 19.47 11.50
CA LEU A 371 1.25 20.13 10.41
C LEU A 371 0.42 20.21 9.11
N SER A 372 -0.38 19.18 8.80
CA SER A 372 -1.29 19.19 7.66
C SER A 372 -2.28 20.35 7.72
N LYS A 373 -2.84 20.62 8.90
CA LYS A 373 -3.83 21.69 9.10
C LYS A 373 -3.19 23.08 9.14
N GLU A 374 -2.05 23.20 9.81
CA GLU A 374 -1.38 24.49 10.04
C GLU A 374 -0.58 24.97 8.83
N ALA A 375 0.05 24.04 8.09
CA ALA A 375 1.03 24.33 7.05
C ALA A 375 1.00 23.28 5.93
N GLY A 376 -0.20 22.89 5.49
CA GLY A 376 -0.39 21.81 4.50
C GLY A 376 0.30 22.06 3.16
N ALA A 377 0.30 23.31 2.67
CA ALA A 377 0.96 23.64 1.40
C ALA A 377 2.49 23.52 1.49
N GLU A 378 3.07 23.95 2.61
CA GLU A 378 4.49 23.79 2.92
C GLU A 378 4.86 22.32 3.06
N PHE A 379 3.98 21.51 3.65
CA PHE A 379 4.20 20.08 3.78
C PHE A 379 4.20 19.38 2.41
N VAL A 380 3.28 19.72 1.52
CA VAL A 380 3.27 19.24 0.13
C VAL A 380 4.57 19.61 -0.59
N ARG A 381 5.04 20.85 -0.46
CA ARG A 381 6.32 21.29 -1.05
C ARG A 381 7.50 20.52 -0.51
N TYR A 382 7.60 20.35 0.81
CA TYR A 382 8.63 19.55 1.46
C TYR A 382 8.65 18.12 0.86
N ASN A 383 7.48 17.51 0.74
CA ASN A 383 7.31 16.17 0.20
C ASN A 383 7.54 16.04 -1.32
N SER A 384 7.73 17.13 -2.05
CA SER A 384 8.17 17.06 -3.46
C SER A 384 9.67 16.76 -3.57
N GLN A 385 10.47 17.12 -2.56
CA GLN A 385 11.94 17.03 -2.61
C GLN A 385 12.52 16.02 -1.62
N GLN A 386 11.92 15.89 -0.44
CA GLN A 386 12.38 15.02 0.64
C GLN A 386 11.33 13.96 0.99
N LEU A 387 11.75 12.89 1.66
CA LEU A 387 10.83 11.87 2.15
C LEU A 387 10.32 12.22 3.55
N SER A 388 9.02 12.01 3.76
CA SER A 388 8.38 11.95 5.07
C SER A 388 7.98 10.53 5.40
N ARG A 389 8.24 10.13 6.64
CA ARG A 389 7.62 8.96 7.26
C ARG A 389 6.57 9.38 8.27
N THR A 390 5.37 8.80 8.21
CA THR A 390 4.36 8.92 9.27
C THR A 390 4.11 7.55 9.89
N TYR A 391 3.79 7.53 11.19
CA TYR A 391 3.53 6.28 11.92
C TYR A 391 2.42 6.44 12.97
N PRO A 392 1.75 5.33 13.34
CA PRO A 392 0.65 5.36 14.31
C PRO A 392 1.10 5.90 15.68
N SER A 393 0.18 6.54 16.41
CA SER A 393 0.46 6.97 17.79
C SER A 393 0.71 5.77 18.71
N GLY A 394 1.63 5.91 19.68
CA GLY A 394 1.86 4.91 20.73
C GLY A 394 0.63 4.62 21.61
N MET A 395 -0.39 5.48 21.57
CA MET A 395 -1.68 5.23 22.23
C MET A 395 -2.48 4.08 21.58
N ARG A 396 -2.15 3.71 20.33
CA ARG A 396 -2.80 2.60 19.58
C ARG A 396 -2.21 1.26 19.95
N THR A 397 -2.33 0.91 21.23
CA THR A 397 -1.76 -0.33 21.77
C THR A 397 -2.40 -1.60 21.18
N ASP A 398 -3.60 -1.47 20.63
CA ASP A 398 -4.34 -2.50 19.89
C ASP A 398 -3.88 -2.69 18.44
N SER A 399 -2.82 -1.97 18.02
CA SER A 399 -2.34 -1.95 16.64
C SER A 399 -3.35 -1.39 15.62
N SER A 400 -4.34 -0.60 16.05
CA SER A 400 -5.23 0.11 15.12
C SER A 400 -4.46 1.04 14.18
N ASN A 401 -5.08 1.40 13.05
CA ASN A 401 -4.48 2.26 12.03
C ASN A 401 -5.16 3.63 12.00
N TYR A 402 -4.41 4.64 11.53
CA TYR A 402 -4.96 5.95 11.17
C TYR A 402 -5.28 5.98 9.68
N ASN A 403 -6.18 6.88 9.27
CA ASN A 403 -6.52 7.04 7.85
C ASN A 403 -5.28 7.47 7.04
N PRO A 404 -4.77 6.64 6.11
CA PRO A 404 -3.58 6.98 5.35
C PRO A 404 -3.84 8.12 4.33
N GLN A 405 -5.09 8.31 3.90
CA GLN A 405 -5.45 9.35 2.93
C GLN A 405 -5.14 10.75 3.44
N ASP A 406 -5.29 11.00 4.75
CA ASP A 406 -4.95 12.30 5.36
C ASP A 406 -3.47 12.64 5.13
N MET A 407 -2.59 11.63 5.22
CA MET A 407 -1.14 11.80 5.01
C MET A 407 -0.77 11.82 3.53
N TRP A 408 -1.40 10.98 2.70
CA TRP A 408 -1.17 11.02 1.26
C TRP A 408 -1.59 12.36 0.66
N SER A 409 -2.62 13.01 1.22
CA SER A 409 -3.09 14.32 0.76
C SER A 409 -2.04 15.43 0.95
N THR A 410 -1.14 15.29 1.93
CA THR A 410 0.03 16.20 2.10
C THR A 410 1.27 15.73 1.35
N GLY A 411 1.18 14.60 0.64
CA GLY A 411 2.28 14.06 -0.16
C GLY A 411 3.25 13.17 0.64
N CYS A 412 2.96 12.82 1.89
CA CYS A 412 3.81 11.92 2.65
C CYS A 412 3.95 10.58 1.90
N GLN A 413 5.18 10.12 1.72
CA GLN A 413 5.51 8.94 0.91
C GLN A 413 5.42 7.67 1.73
N ILE A 414 6.04 7.67 2.91
CA ILE A 414 6.18 6.49 3.78
C ILE A 414 5.11 6.58 4.87
N VAL A 415 3.86 6.30 4.50
CA VAL A 415 2.73 6.31 5.42
C VAL A 415 2.62 4.93 6.06
N ALA A 416 3.33 4.72 7.17
CA ALA A 416 3.47 3.40 7.78
C ALA A 416 2.20 3.00 8.55
N LEU A 417 1.72 1.78 8.30
CA LEU A 417 0.55 1.18 8.94
C LEU A 417 0.88 -0.17 9.59
N ASN A 418 0.12 -0.57 10.60
CA ASN A 418 0.18 -1.89 11.22
C ASN A 418 -0.47 -2.92 10.29
N PHE A 419 0.34 -3.66 9.52
CA PHE A 419 -0.12 -4.57 8.45
C PHE A 419 -0.89 -5.79 8.96
N GLN A 420 -0.68 -6.16 10.22
CA GLN A 420 -1.38 -7.26 10.90
C GLN A 420 -2.84 -6.93 11.24
N THR A 421 -3.22 -5.64 11.20
CA THR A 421 -4.55 -5.19 11.59
C THR A 421 -5.41 -4.95 10.36
N ALA A 422 -6.39 -5.83 10.15
CA ALA A 422 -7.44 -5.62 9.16
C ALA A 422 -8.36 -4.46 9.57
N GLY A 423 -8.94 -3.78 8.60
CA GLY A 423 -9.81 -2.62 8.81
C GLY A 423 -9.81 -1.69 7.62
N LEU A 424 -10.68 -0.68 7.65
CA LEU A 424 -10.88 0.27 6.55
C LEU A 424 -9.56 0.91 6.09
N GLU A 425 -8.67 1.27 7.02
CA GLU A 425 -7.40 1.91 6.71
C GLU A 425 -6.47 0.97 5.93
N MET A 426 -6.49 -0.33 6.26
CA MET A 426 -5.69 -1.33 5.56
C MET A 426 -6.32 -1.74 4.23
N ASP A 427 -7.65 -1.78 4.15
CA ASP A 427 -8.39 -2.00 2.90
C ASP A 427 -8.11 -0.87 1.89
N LEU A 428 -8.06 0.39 2.37
CA LEU A 428 -7.66 1.55 1.56
C LEU A 428 -6.20 1.41 1.07
N ASN A 429 -5.28 0.99 1.95
CA ASN A 429 -3.89 0.75 1.58
C ASN A 429 -3.75 -0.35 0.53
N ASP A 430 -4.37 -1.50 0.75
CA ASP A 430 -4.31 -2.64 -0.18
C ASP A 430 -4.97 -2.29 -1.52
N GLY A 431 -6.12 -1.61 -1.50
CA GLY A 431 -6.79 -1.13 -2.71
C GLY A 431 -5.96 -0.12 -3.49
N PHE A 432 -5.30 0.82 -2.80
CA PHE A 432 -4.46 1.85 -3.44
C PHE A 432 -3.20 1.25 -4.07
N PHE A 433 -2.49 0.38 -3.35
CA PHE A 433 -1.24 -0.23 -3.81
C PHE A 433 -1.40 -1.46 -4.70
N ARG A 434 -2.63 -1.96 -4.90
CA ARG A 434 -2.92 -2.97 -5.92
C ARG A 434 -2.72 -2.44 -7.35
N GLN A 435 -2.79 -1.13 -7.52
CA GLN A 435 -2.50 -0.47 -8.79
C GLN A 435 -1.01 -0.59 -9.18
N ASN A 436 -0.71 -0.27 -10.44
CA ASN A 436 0.64 -0.19 -10.98
C ASN A 436 1.44 -1.49 -10.79
N GLY A 437 0.84 -2.64 -11.11
CA GLY A 437 1.53 -3.93 -11.01
C GLY A 437 1.64 -4.49 -9.60
N SER A 438 0.88 -3.97 -8.62
CA SER A 438 1.08 -4.27 -7.20
C SER A 438 2.53 -4.04 -6.75
N CYS A 439 3.23 -3.10 -7.40
CA CYS A 439 4.67 -2.95 -7.24
C CYS A 439 5.07 -2.22 -5.95
N GLY A 440 4.08 -1.71 -5.21
CA GLY A 440 4.24 -1.00 -3.94
C GLY A 440 4.61 0.48 -4.05
N LEU A 441 4.66 1.01 -5.28
CA LEU A 441 4.95 2.40 -5.59
C LEU A 441 3.89 2.99 -6.52
N ILE A 442 3.30 4.12 -6.10
CA ILE A 442 2.30 4.86 -6.88
C ILE A 442 2.82 6.29 -7.09
N LEU A 443 2.94 6.70 -8.35
CA LEU A 443 3.38 8.04 -8.72
C LEU A 443 2.36 9.08 -8.22
N LYS A 444 2.85 10.11 -7.52
CA LYS A 444 2.03 11.21 -7.04
C LYS A 444 1.47 12.02 -8.21
N PRO A 445 0.31 12.68 -8.01
CA PRO A 445 -0.18 13.64 -8.97
C PRO A 445 0.80 14.79 -9.23
N ASP A 446 0.84 15.30 -10.46
CA ASP A 446 1.81 16.31 -10.92
C ASP A 446 1.90 17.54 -10.00
N PHE A 447 0.77 18.01 -9.50
CA PHE A 447 0.70 19.17 -8.61
C PHE A 447 1.31 18.94 -7.23
N MET A 448 1.60 17.70 -6.84
CA MET A 448 2.33 17.35 -5.62
C MET A 448 3.81 17.06 -5.88
N ARG A 449 4.21 17.00 -7.15
CA ARG A 449 5.60 16.78 -7.59
C ARG A 449 6.29 18.10 -7.96
N ASP A 450 5.52 19.18 -8.13
CA ASP A 450 6.07 20.51 -8.39
C ASP A 450 6.50 21.21 -7.08
N ALA A 451 7.80 21.52 -6.97
CA ALA A 451 8.37 22.25 -5.85
C ALA A 451 7.81 23.68 -5.69
N ASN A 452 7.24 24.25 -6.76
CA ASN A 452 6.60 25.56 -6.74
C ASN A 452 5.09 25.49 -6.50
N SER A 453 4.55 24.29 -6.28
CA SER A 453 3.12 24.10 -6.06
C SER A 453 2.59 24.96 -4.92
N ARG A 454 1.40 25.53 -5.11
CA ARG A 454 0.64 26.22 -4.06
C ARG A 454 -0.54 25.39 -3.58
N PHE A 455 -0.58 24.11 -3.97
CA PHE A 455 -1.65 23.22 -3.56
C PHE A 455 -1.71 23.11 -2.03
N SER A 456 -2.90 23.34 -1.47
CA SER A 456 -3.20 23.09 -0.07
C SER A 456 -4.30 22.01 -0.01
N PRO A 457 -4.11 20.95 0.78
CA PRO A 457 -5.14 19.93 0.98
C PRO A 457 -6.43 20.47 1.59
N GLU A 458 -6.33 21.54 2.40
CA GLU A 458 -7.48 22.21 3.03
C GLU A 458 -8.29 23.09 2.05
N LYS A 459 -7.68 23.43 0.89
CA LYS A 459 -8.29 24.29 -0.13
C LYS A 459 -7.96 23.80 -1.55
N PRO A 460 -8.36 22.57 -1.90
CA PRO A 460 -8.02 21.98 -3.19
C PRO A 460 -8.57 22.77 -4.38
N GLU A 461 -9.67 23.50 -4.18
CA GLU A 461 -10.33 24.35 -5.17
C GLU A 461 -9.53 25.57 -5.60
N GLU A 462 -8.57 26.04 -4.77
CA GLU A 462 -7.70 27.17 -5.12
C GLU A 462 -6.62 26.77 -6.16
N ARG A 463 -6.49 25.47 -6.48
CA ARG A 463 -5.49 24.97 -7.42
C ARG A 463 -5.83 25.35 -8.88
N PRO A 464 -4.84 25.79 -9.67
CA PRO A 464 -5.01 25.93 -11.12
C PRO A 464 -5.48 24.63 -11.77
N GLY A 465 -6.54 24.73 -12.56
CA GLY A 465 -7.12 23.59 -13.28
C GLY A 465 -7.96 22.64 -12.41
N TYR A 466 -8.40 23.06 -11.22
CA TYR A 466 -9.35 22.31 -10.41
C TYR A 466 -10.66 22.07 -11.19
N LYS A 467 -11.00 20.80 -11.38
CA LYS A 467 -12.23 20.35 -12.07
C LYS A 467 -12.92 19.31 -11.20
N PRO A 468 -13.95 19.70 -10.41
CA PRO A 468 -14.68 18.73 -9.60
C PRO A 468 -15.42 17.76 -10.51
N LEU A 469 -15.41 16.48 -10.14
CA LEU A 469 -16.20 15.44 -10.79
C LEU A 469 -17.36 15.04 -9.89
N ARG A 470 -18.47 14.62 -10.50
CA ARG A 470 -19.61 14.04 -9.79
C ARG A 470 -19.60 12.54 -10.00
N LEU A 471 -19.48 11.78 -8.92
CA LEU A 471 -19.67 10.33 -8.91
C LEU A 471 -21.11 10.04 -8.48
N SER A 472 -21.80 9.18 -9.23
CA SER A 472 -23.10 8.64 -8.88
C SER A 472 -22.95 7.12 -8.77
N ILE A 473 -23.31 6.56 -7.62
CA ILE A 473 -23.42 5.12 -7.41
C ILE A 473 -24.91 4.87 -7.22
N GLN A 474 -25.53 4.13 -8.14
CA GLN A 474 -26.97 3.86 -8.18
C GLN A 474 -27.29 2.46 -7.68
#